data_AF-A0A660QLE7-F1
#
_entry.id   AF-A0A660QLE7-F1
#
_cell.length_a   1.000
_cell.length_b   1.000
_cell.length_c   1.000
_cell.angle_alpha   90.00
_cell.angle_beta   90.00
_cell.angle_gamma   90.00
#
_symmetry.space_group_name_H-M   'P 1'
#
loop_
_entity.id
_entity.type
_entity.pdbx_description
1 polymer ?
#
loop_
_entity_poly.entity_id
_entity_poly.type
_entity_poly.pdbx_seq_one_letter_code
_entity_poly.pdbx_strand_id
1 'polypeptide(L)' 'MGRVQINETQYFDGIPSKGWNFALGGYQVCEKWLKDRRGRTLALDDVRHYQKIVVALRRTDELMQEIDTAIPQWPIK' A
#
# COMPACT_ATOMS: atom_id res chain seq x y z
N MET A 1 -2.77 1.27 12.74
CA MET A 1 -3.42 0.78 11.51
C MET A 1 -4.56 1.72 11.17
N GLY A 2 -4.93 1.83 9.90
CA GLY A 2 -5.97 2.74 9.41
C GLY A 2 -7.04 2.01 8.60
N ARG A 3 -8.15 2.71 8.41
CA ARG A 3 -9.31 2.26 7.64
C ARG A 3 -9.39 3.05 6.33
N VAL A 4 -9.60 2.36 5.22
CA VAL A 4 -9.80 2.96 3.89
C VAL A 4 -11.25 2.76 3.49
N GLN A 5 -12.03 3.83 3.46
CA GLN A 5 -13.42 3.77 3.00
C GLN A 5 -13.47 3.64 1.47
N ILE A 6 -14.27 2.70 0.99
CA ILE A 6 -14.55 2.51 -0.45
C ILE A 6 -15.84 3.25 -0.79
N ASN A 7 -16.84 3.17 0.10
CA ASN A 7 -18.13 3.84 0.04
C ASN A 7 -18.72 3.94 1.46
N GLU A 8 -19.98 4.35 1.57
CA GLU A 8 -20.67 4.57 2.85
C GLU A 8 -20.76 3.32 3.75
N THR A 9 -20.76 2.11 3.17
CA THR A 9 -20.97 0.86 3.92
C THR A 9 -19.76 -0.08 3.89
N GLN A 10 -18.83 0.10 2.96
CA GLN A 10 -17.71 -0.80 2.73
C GLN A 10 -16.37 -0.10 2.92
N TYR A 11 -15.46 -0.80 3.59
CA TYR A 11 -14.12 -0.32 3.87
C TYR A 11 -13.12 -1.48 3.95
N PHE A 12 -11.85 -1.15 3.77
CA PHE A 12 -10.73 -2.02 4.16
C PHE A 12 -10.24 -1.61 5.54
N ASP A 13 -10.13 -2.58 6.45
CA ASP A 13 -9.52 -2.38 7.77
C ASP A 13 -8.10 -2.97 7.83
N GLY A 14 -7.35 -2.59 8.86
CA GLY A 14 -6.02 -3.13 9.11
C GLY A 14 -4.96 -2.66 8.12
N ILE A 15 -5.20 -1.57 7.38
CA ILE A 15 -4.23 -1.05 6.43
C ILE A 15 -3.12 -0.32 7.20
N PRO A 16 -1.85 -0.75 7.12
CA PRO A 16 -0.76 -0.04 7.78
C PRO A 16 -0.62 1.37 7.19
N SER A 17 -0.46 2.39 8.04
CA SER A 17 -0.34 3.78 7.57
C SER A 17 0.79 3.97 6.56
N LYS A 18 1.92 3.27 6.76
CA LYS A 18 3.04 3.26 5.81
C LYS A 18 2.69 2.60 4.47
N GLY A 19 1.96 1.47 4.49
CA GLY A 19 1.51 0.81 3.26
C GLY A 19 0.46 1.62 2.49
N TRP A 20 -0.40 2.36 3.20
CA TRP A 20 -1.28 3.35 2.59
C TRP A 20 -0.47 4.47 1.97
N ASN A 21 0.37 5.17 2.76
CA ASN A 21 1.15 6.34 2.35
C ASN A 21 2.32 6.02 1.40
N PHE A 22 2.50 4.75 1.02
CA PHE A 22 3.55 4.34 0.11
C PHE A 22 3.32 4.96 -1.27
N ALA A 23 4.18 5.92 -1.62
CA ALA A 23 4.15 6.63 -2.89
C ALA A 23 5.30 6.15 -3.78
N LEU A 24 4.98 5.88 -5.05
CA LEU A 24 5.98 5.63 -6.08
C LEU A 24 5.90 6.78 -7.08
N GLY A 25 6.90 7.66 -7.05
CA GLY A 25 6.85 8.94 -7.74
C GLY A 25 5.81 9.89 -7.11
N GLY A 26 4.97 10.50 -7.93
CA GLY A 26 3.99 11.50 -7.49
C GLY A 26 2.61 10.97 -7.07
N TYR A 27 2.42 9.65 -6.96
CA TYR A 27 1.12 9.08 -6.60
C TYR A 27 1.22 7.99 -5.53
N GLN A 28 0.17 7.93 -4.72
CA GLN A 28 -0.03 6.93 -3.69
C GLN A 28 -0.64 5.67 -4.31
N VAL A 29 0.03 4.52 -4.20
CA VAL A 29 -0.29 3.32 -4.99
C VAL A 29 -1.67 2.75 -4.65
N CYS A 30 -1.97 2.58 -3.35
CA CYS A 30 -3.26 2.07 -2.88
C CYS A 30 -4.41 3.00 -3.27
N GLU A 31 -4.22 4.31 -3.13
CA GLU A 31 -5.23 5.32 -3.45
C GLU A 31 -5.52 5.35 -4.95
N LYS A 32 -4.47 5.37 -5.79
CA LYS A 32 -4.59 5.36 -7.24
C LYS A 32 -5.34 4.12 -7.73
N TRP A 33 -5.02 2.93 -7.19
CA TRP A 33 -5.68 1.69 -7.60
C TRP A 33 -7.20 1.72 -7.39
N LEU A 34 -7.65 2.32 -6.28
CA LEU A 34 -9.07 2.52 -5.98
C LEU A 34 -9.70 3.60 -6.86
N LYS A 35 -8.99 4.72 -7.10
CA LYS A 35 -9.45 5.80 -8.01
C LYS A 35 -9.67 5.27 -9.43
N ASP A 36 -8.77 4.46 -9.95
CA ASP A 36 -8.84 3.87 -11.29
C ASP A 36 -10.05 2.91 -11.46
N ARG A 37 -10.65 2.45 -10.35
CA ARG A 37 -11.80 1.53 -10.31
C ARG A 37 -13.08 2.19 -9.80
N ARG A 38 -13.09 3.51 -9.65
CA ARG A 38 -14.30 4.24 -9.23
C ARG A 38 -15.44 3.99 -10.22
N GLY A 39 -16.63 3.74 -9.69
CA GLY A 39 -17.83 3.43 -10.50
C GLY A 39 -17.93 1.98 -10.97
N ARG A 40 -17.02 1.10 -10.55
CA ARG A 40 -17.09 -0.35 -10.80
C ARG A 40 -17.34 -1.10 -9.50
N THR A 41 -18.07 -2.21 -9.57
CA THR A 41 -18.17 -3.15 -8.46
C THR A 41 -16.87 -3.95 -8.36
N LEU A 42 -16.23 -3.95 -7.19
CA LEU A 42 -15.06 -4.79 -6.93
C LEU A 42 -15.51 -6.22 -6.71
N ALA A 43 -15.05 -7.15 -7.55
CA ALA A 43 -15.25 -8.57 -7.32
C ALA A 43 -14.39 -9.07 -6.16
N LEU A 44 -14.66 -10.28 -5.68
CA LEU A 44 -13.87 -10.89 -4.61
C LEU A 44 -12.38 -10.97 -4.96
N ASP A 45 -12.05 -11.21 -6.23
CA ASP A 45 -10.67 -11.27 -6.69
C ASP A 45 -10.01 -9.89 -6.76
N ASP A 46 -10.76 -8.83 -7.06
CA ASP A 46 -10.27 -7.44 -6.95
C ASP A 46 -9.92 -7.10 -5.49
N VAL A 47 -10.79 -7.50 -4.56
CA VAL A 47 -10.56 -7.33 -3.11
C VAL A 47 -9.30 -8.07 -2.66
N ARG A 48 -9.16 -9.34 -3.05
CA ARG A 48 -7.95 -10.14 -2.74
C ARG A 48 -6.70 -9.52 -3.38
N HIS A 49 -6.82 -9.01 -4.60
CA HIS A 49 -5.71 -8.37 -5.30
C HIS A 49 -5.29 -7.09 -4.57
N TYR A 50 -6.23 -6.26 -4.15
CA TYR A 50 -5.95 -5.07 -3.35
C TYR A 50 -5.25 -5.40 -2.03
N GLN A 51 -5.70 -6.43 -1.32
CA GLN A 51 -5.01 -6.90 -0.10
C GLN A 51 -3.57 -7.34 -0.38
N LYS A 52 -3.32 -8.06 -1.49
CA LYS A 52 -1.96 -8.44 -1.89
C LYS A 52 -1.09 -7.23 -2.17
N ILE A 53 -1.62 -6.18 -2.82
CA ILE A 53 -0.90 -4.92 -3.04
C ILE A 53 -0.49 -4.31 -1.71
N VAL A 54 -1.42 -4.16 -0.77
CA VAL A 54 -1.14 -3.57 0.55
C VAL A 54 -0.05 -4.35 1.29
N VAL A 55 -0.11 -5.69 1.27
CA VAL A 55 0.90 -6.54 1.89
C VAL A 55 2.26 -6.40 1.21
N ALA A 56 2.28 -6.36 -0.13
CA ALA A 56 3.52 -6.18 -0.88
C ALA A 56 4.19 -4.84 -0.56
N LEU A 57 3.43 -3.74 -0.53
CA LEU A 57 3.96 -2.41 -0.20
C LEU A 57 4.51 -2.35 1.22
N ARG A 58 3.83 -2.96 2.19
CA ARG A 58 4.36 -3.10 3.57
C ARG A 58 5.69 -3.85 3.58
N ARG A 59 5.77 -4.98 2.87
CA ARG A 59 7.01 -5.78 2.81
C ARG A 59 8.15 -5.03 2.14
N THR A 60 7.86 -4.25 1.11
CA THR A 60 8.86 -3.38 0.46
C THR A 60 9.40 -2.34 1.44
N ASP A 61 8.53 -1.65 2.19
CA ASP A 61 8.95 -0.68 3.21
C ASP A 61 9.80 -1.31 4.32
N GLU A 62 9.43 -2.50 4.79
CA GLU A 62 10.24 -3.28 5.75
C GLU A 62 11.63 -3.59 5.17
N LEU A 63 11.69 -4.09 3.94
CA LEU A 63 12.94 -4.44 3.29
C LEU A 63 13.83 -3.21 3.05
N MET A 64 13.25 -2.06 2.68
CA MET A 64 13.99 -0.80 2.53
C MET A 64 14.62 -0.38 3.85
N GLN A 65 13.88 -0.47 4.96
CA GLN A 65 14.41 -0.15 6.29
C GLN A 65 15.51 -1.12 6.73
N GLU A 66 15.38 -2.41 6.42
CA GLU A 66 16.42 -3.41 6.66
C GLU A 66 17.70 -3.09 5.87
N ILE A 67 17.57 -2.68 4.61
CA ILE A 67 18.69 -2.24 3.77
C ILE A 67 19.34 -0.98 4.35
N ASP A 68 18.56 0.05 4.70
CA ASP A 68 19.08 1.29 5.29
C ASP A 68 19.80 1.03 6.63
N THR A 69 19.31 0.05 7.40
CA THR A 69 19.94 -0.37 8.66
C THR A 69 21.25 -1.12 8.40
N ALA A 70 21.27 -2.02 7.42
CA ALA A 70 22.46 -2.79 7.05
C ALA A 70 23.52 -1.92 6.35
N ILE A 71 23.10 -0.88 5.64
CA ILE A 71 23.93 0.02 4.85
C ILE A 71 23.57 1.47 5.24
N PRO A 72 24.04 1.95 6.41
CA PRO A 72 23.67 3.28 6.91
C PRO A 72 24.29 4.44 6.10
N GLN A 73 25.30 4.16 5.27
CA GLN A 73 25.91 5.15 4.39
C GLN A 73 26.39 4.50 3.09
N TRP A 74 26.26 5.26 2.01
CA TRP A 74 26.83 4.95 0.71
C TRP A 74 27.78 6.08 0.27
N PRO A 75 28.97 5.79 -0.30
CA PRO A 75 29.51 4.45 -0.57
C PRO A 75 29.88 3.70 0.70
N ILE A 76 29.75 2.37 0.66
CA ILE A 76 30.21 1.47 1.72
C ILE A 76 31.74 1.56 1.78
N LYS A 77 32.29 1.86 2.96
CA LYS A 77 33.73 1.86 3.22
C LYS A 77 34.21 0.47 3.62
#